data_AF-A0A2N1PKZ4-F1
#
_entry.id   AF-A0A2N1PKZ4-F1
#
_cell.length_a   1.000
_cell.length_b   1.000
_cell.length_c   1.000
_cell.angle_alpha   90.00
_cell.angle_beta   90.00
_cell.angle_gamma   90.00
#
_symmetry.space_group_name_H-M   'P 1'
#
loop_
_entity.id
_entity.type
_entity.pdbx_description
1 polymer ?
#
loop_
_entity_poly.entity_id
_entity_poly.type
_entity_poly.pdbx_seq_one_letter_code
_entity_poly.pdbx_strand_id
1 'polypeptide(L)'
;METLGLKVEVNPEGADSAGRFWLSYNPFLKQFSADSVVSHFNLRIGSGKGFHLLVICSDLYSPAMNWTSGASIGKSMVISETRLNPDFWDEAENSSSPAEMSWEVAEASSTAEITVSEPVLFIRLLKVALHETGHCMGIDLHCSNEGCVMRDAGSIEEIDELGVDFCNICLHEMKKKPIR
;
A
#
# COMPACT_ATOMS: atom_id res chain seq x y z
N MET A 1 7.01 -18.31 4.61
CA MET A 1 6.02 -18.15 3.53
C MET A 1 6.74 -17.52 2.36
N GLU A 2 6.80 -18.22 1.22
CA GLU A 2 7.30 -17.68 -0.04
C GLU A 2 6.04 -17.48 -0.90
N THR A 3 5.50 -16.26 -0.93
CA THR A 3 4.14 -16.00 -1.45
C THR A 3 4.07 -16.02 -2.97
N LEU A 4 5.10 -15.50 -3.65
CA LEU A 4 5.15 -15.43 -5.12
C LEU A 4 6.43 -16.00 -5.75
N GLY A 5 7.41 -16.45 -4.95
CA GLY A 5 8.70 -16.93 -5.45
C GLY A 5 9.50 -15.89 -6.25
N LEU A 6 9.18 -14.60 -6.08
CA LEU A 6 9.87 -13.49 -6.74
C LEU A 6 11.12 -13.11 -5.94
N LYS A 7 12.22 -12.85 -6.65
CA LYS A 7 13.41 -12.25 -6.04
C LYS A 7 13.11 -10.79 -5.72
N VAL A 8 13.30 -10.40 -4.46
CA VAL A 8 13.11 -9.02 -3.99
C VAL A 8 14.47 -8.35 -3.81
N GLU A 9 14.58 -7.12 -4.28
CA GLU A 9 15.74 -6.25 -4.08
C GLU A 9 15.26 -4.91 -3.51
N VAL A 10 15.92 -4.43 -2.45
CA VAL A 10 15.58 -3.13 -1.82
C VAL A 10 16.51 -2.07 -2.40
N ASN A 11 15.92 -0.99 -2.93
CA ASN A 11 16.66 0.15 -3.46
C ASN A 11 16.31 1.42 -2.67
N PRO A 12 17.08 1.79 -1.63
CA PRO A 12 16.81 2.98 -0.82
C PRO A 12 17.01 4.29 -1.61
N GLU A 13 17.93 4.33 -2.57
CA GLU A 13 18.21 5.54 -3.38
C GLU A 13 17.07 5.85 -4.36
N GLY A 14 16.25 4.85 -4.71
CA GLY A 14 15.07 5.00 -5.56
C GLY A 14 13.97 5.88 -4.95
N ALA A 15 13.90 5.97 -3.62
CA ALA A 15 12.93 6.80 -2.90
C ALA A 15 13.34 8.29 -2.93
N ASP A 16 14.62 8.60 -2.67
CA ASP A 16 15.15 9.97 -2.67
C ASP A 16 15.22 10.59 -4.08
N SER A 17 15.40 9.76 -5.11
CA SER A 17 15.48 10.18 -6.51
C SER A 17 14.12 10.35 -7.19
N ALA A 18 13.01 10.03 -6.49
CA ALA A 18 11.68 10.01 -7.08
C ALA A 18 11.06 11.40 -7.35
N GLY A 19 11.74 12.49 -6.99
CA GLY A 19 11.40 13.83 -7.49
C GLY A 19 10.10 14.40 -6.93
N ARG A 20 9.43 15.27 -7.71
CA ARG A 20 8.39 16.23 -7.28
C ARG A 20 7.06 15.62 -6.81
N PHE A 21 7.07 14.65 -5.90
CA PHE A 21 5.85 14.11 -5.29
C PHE A 21 5.02 15.17 -4.57
N TRP A 22 5.62 16.28 -4.13
CA TRP A 22 4.90 17.41 -3.57
C TRP A 22 3.81 17.96 -4.52
N LEU A 23 3.92 17.76 -5.84
CA LEU A 23 2.86 18.11 -6.80
C LEU A 23 1.62 17.21 -6.68
N SER A 24 1.77 16.03 -6.09
CA SER A 24 0.70 15.08 -5.81
C SER A 24 0.05 15.33 -4.44
N TYR A 25 0.56 16.28 -3.65
CA TYR A 25 0.05 16.59 -2.32
C TYR A 25 -1.15 17.54 -2.39
N ASN A 26 -2.22 17.16 -1.70
CA ASN A 26 -3.38 18.01 -1.46
C ASN A 26 -3.29 18.60 -0.04
N PRO A 27 -3.02 19.91 0.12
CA PRO A 27 -2.82 20.53 1.42
C PRO A 27 -4.11 20.61 2.26
N PHE A 28 -5.29 20.59 1.63
CA PHE A 28 -6.56 20.62 2.36
C PHE A 28 -6.89 19.28 3.00
N LEU A 29 -6.57 18.19 2.30
CA LEU A 29 -6.75 16.84 2.80
C LEU A 29 -5.56 16.36 3.64
N LYS A 30 -4.40 17.02 3.51
CA LYS A 30 -3.11 16.56 4.03
C LYS A 30 -2.75 15.15 3.53
N GLN A 31 -3.10 14.84 2.28
CA GLN A 31 -2.95 13.53 1.65
C GLN A 31 -2.27 13.66 0.28
N PHE A 32 -1.63 12.60 -0.19
CA PHE A 32 -1.13 12.48 -1.56
C PHE A 32 -2.13 11.72 -2.45
N SER A 33 -2.29 12.18 -3.69
CA SER A 33 -3.04 11.45 -4.71
C SER A 33 -2.29 10.18 -5.11
N ALA A 34 -2.86 9.00 -4.82
CA ALA A 34 -2.25 7.70 -5.11
C ALA A 34 -1.95 7.55 -6.62
N ASP A 35 -2.91 7.92 -7.46
CA ASP A 35 -2.78 7.87 -8.92
C ASP A 35 -1.62 8.74 -9.42
N SER A 36 -1.45 9.93 -8.83
CA SER A 36 -0.38 10.86 -9.22
C SER A 36 0.99 10.38 -8.72
N VAL A 37 1.06 9.86 -7.50
CA VAL A 37 2.31 9.31 -6.93
C VAL A 37 2.78 8.13 -7.77
N VAL A 38 1.91 7.14 -8.02
CA VAL A 38 2.29 5.93 -8.76
C VAL A 38 2.61 6.25 -10.23
N SER A 39 1.92 7.22 -10.85
CA SER A 39 2.23 7.69 -12.21
C SER A 39 3.61 8.33 -12.29
N HIS A 40 3.97 9.22 -11.35
CA HIS A 40 5.30 9.82 -11.31
C HIS A 40 6.39 8.77 -11.05
N PHE A 41 6.13 7.82 -10.14
CA PHE A 41 7.04 6.72 -9.87
C PHE A 41 7.28 5.85 -11.10
N ASN A 42 6.22 5.46 -11.81
CA ASN A 42 6.29 4.66 -13.03
C ASN A 42 7.09 5.36 -14.15
N LEU A 43 6.91 6.68 -14.32
CA LEU A 43 7.67 7.45 -15.31
C LEU A 43 9.18 7.53 -14.99
N ARG A 44 9.54 7.49 -13.70
CA ARG A 44 10.93 7.57 -13.25
C ARG A 44 11.68 6.26 -13.36
N ILE A 45 11.03 5.17 -12.95
CA ILE A 45 11.61 3.83 -13.07
C ILE A 45 11.69 3.38 -14.54
N GLY A 46 10.79 3.87 -15.40
CA GLY A 46 10.82 3.65 -16.83
C GLY A 46 10.62 2.18 -17.20
N SER A 47 11.43 1.65 -18.13
CA SER A 47 11.37 0.24 -18.56
C SER A 47 12.18 -0.70 -17.65
N GLY A 48 12.19 -0.43 -16.34
CA GLY A 48 12.81 -1.30 -15.34
C GLY A 48 12.38 -2.76 -15.51
N LYS A 49 13.32 -3.68 -15.24
CA LYS A 49 13.01 -5.11 -15.22
C LYS A 49 12.26 -5.42 -13.93
N GLY A 50 11.18 -6.19 -14.03
CA GLY A 50 10.39 -6.63 -12.88
C GLY A 50 9.30 -5.64 -12.47
N PHE A 51 8.80 -5.83 -11.25
CA PHE A 51 7.79 -5.00 -10.62
C PHE A 51 8.44 -4.08 -9.58
N HIS A 52 7.85 -2.92 -9.37
CA HIS A 52 8.41 -1.88 -8.52
C HIS A 52 7.36 -1.46 -7.49
N LEU A 53 7.69 -1.66 -6.21
CA LEU A 53 6.85 -1.27 -5.08
C LEU A 53 7.49 -0.07 -4.38
N LEU A 54 6.73 1.02 -4.28
CA LEU A 54 7.05 2.17 -3.44
C LEU A 54 6.23 2.07 -2.15
N VAL A 55 6.89 2.12 -1.00
CA VAL A 55 6.22 2.20 0.31
C VAL A 55 6.40 3.63 0.83
N ILE A 56 5.31 4.26 1.28
CA ILE A 56 5.34 5.63 1.80
C ILE A 56 4.72 5.72 3.20
N CYS A 57 5.20 6.69 3.98
CA CYS A 57 4.71 7.00 5.33
C CYS A 57 3.65 8.11 5.36
N SER A 58 3.17 8.56 4.20
CA SER A 58 2.15 9.60 4.07
C SER A 58 0.82 9.04 3.60
N ASP A 59 -0.28 9.64 4.04
CA ASP A 59 -1.63 9.17 3.72
C ASP A 59 -1.95 9.37 2.22
N LEU A 60 -2.69 8.42 1.66
CA LEU A 60 -3.05 8.36 0.25
C LEU A 60 -4.57 8.52 0.07
N TYR A 61 -4.96 9.19 -1.01
CA TYR A 61 -6.35 9.23 -1.47
C TYR A 61 -6.46 8.93 -2.97
N SER A 62 -7.64 8.51 -3.38
CA SER A 62 -8.05 8.41 -4.79
C SER A 62 -9.27 9.29 -5.00
N PRO A 63 -9.52 9.90 -6.18
CA PRO A 63 -10.73 10.70 -6.40
C PRO A 63 -12.05 9.95 -6.12
N ALA A 64 -12.03 8.62 -6.18
CA ALA A 64 -13.20 7.79 -5.90
C ALA A 64 -13.44 7.51 -4.40
N MET A 65 -12.42 7.69 -3.54
CA MET A 65 -12.46 7.30 -2.12
C MET A 65 -11.69 8.29 -1.23
N ASN A 66 -12.21 8.58 -0.03
CA ASN A 66 -11.56 9.51 0.90
C ASN A 66 -10.14 9.09 1.31
N TRP A 67 -9.79 7.81 1.19
CA TRP A 67 -8.43 7.30 1.36
C TRP A 67 -8.25 5.98 0.57
N THR A 68 -7.01 5.55 0.37
CA THR A 68 -6.68 4.22 -0.18
C THR A 68 -5.39 3.70 0.46
N SER A 69 -5.26 2.39 0.60
CA SER A 69 -4.03 1.74 1.09
C SER A 69 -2.95 1.63 0.01
N GLY A 70 -3.34 1.71 -1.27
CA GLY A 70 -2.42 1.56 -2.40
C GLY A 70 -3.03 1.92 -3.75
N ALA A 71 -2.18 1.89 -4.77
CA ALA A 71 -2.55 1.97 -6.18
C ALA A 71 -1.44 1.39 -7.06
N SER A 72 -1.81 0.95 -8.26
CA SER A 72 -0.89 0.38 -9.24
C SER A 72 -1.11 0.93 -10.64
N ILE A 73 -0.02 1.06 -11.40
CA ILE A 73 -0.03 1.40 -12.82
C ILE A 73 1.10 0.66 -13.54
N GLY A 74 0.75 -0.11 -14.58
CA GLY A 74 1.72 -0.91 -15.33
C GLY A 74 2.43 -1.89 -14.40
N LYS A 75 3.73 -1.70 -14.19
CA LYS A 75 4.55 -2.54 -13.29
C LYS A 75 4.92 -1.87 -11.97
N SER A 76 4.38 -0.69 -11.73
CA SER A 76 4.70 0.13 -10.58
C SER A 76 3.50 0.20 -9.66
N MET A 77 3.74 0.11 -8.36
CA MET A 77 2.72 0.21 -7.33
C MET A 77 3.22 1.06 -6.17
N VAL A 78 2.29 1.70 -5.48
CA VAL A 78 2.54 2.44 -4.24
C VAL A 78 1.63 1.90 -3.15
N ILE A 79 2.15 1.77 -1.93
CA ILE A 79 1.36 1.46 -0.73
C ILE A 79 1.69 2.49 0.37
N SER A 80 0.70 2.84 1.18
CA SER A 80 0.86 3.71 2.34
C SER A 80 0.77 2.90 3.63
N GLU A 81 1.73 3.10 4.54
CA GLU A 81 1.67 2.48 5.86
C GLU A 81 0.69 3.20 6.80
N THR A 82 0.34 4.46 6.51
CA THR A 82 -0.27 5.39 7.47
C THR A 82 -1.54 4.83 8.11
N ARG A 83 -2.53 4.43 7.30
CA ARG A 83 -3.79 3.88 7.83
C ARG A 83 -3.72 2.39 8.15
N LEU A 84 -2.68 1.70 7.68
CA LEU A 84 -2.46 0.29 7.98
C LEU A 84 -1.85 0.10 9.38
N ASN A 85 -1.15 1.11 9.89
CA ASN A 85 -0.61 1.11 11.24
C ASN A 85 -1.75 1.22 12.27
N PRO A 86 -1.91 0.25 13.20
CA PRO A 86 -2.87 0.37 14.30
C PRO A 86 -2.74 1.68 15.09
N ASP A 87 -1.51 2.17 15.31
CA ASP A 87 -1.24 3.35 16.13
C ASP A 87 -1.93 4.62 15.56
N PHE A 88 -2.13 4.69 14.25
CA PHE A 88 -2.85 5.81 13.60
C PHE A 88 -4.28 5.94 14.12
N TRP A 89 -4.97 4.82 14.35
CA TRP A 89 -6.36 4.80 14.78
C TRP A 89 -6.49 5.03 16.28
N ASP A 90 -5.54 4.54 17.08
CA ASP A 90 -5.46 4.85 18.50
C ASP A 90 -5.25 6.36 18.73
N GLU A 91 -4.40 7.01 17.94
CA GLU A 91 -4.21 8.47 17.99
C GLU A 91 -5.45 9.23 17.49
N ALA A 92 -6.10 8.74 16.44
CA ALA A 92 -7.31 9.35 15.89
C ALA A 92 -8.48 9.35 16.88
N GLU A 93 -8.68 8.28 17.64
CA GLU A 93 -9.73 8.20 18.67
C GLU A 93 -9.46 9.12 19.87
N ASN A 94 -8.18 9.35 20.18
CA ASN A 94 -7.75 10.23 21.27
C ASN A 94 -7.64 11.70 20.87
N SER A 95 -7.77 12.01 19.57
CA SER A 95 -7.76 13.37 19.04
C SER A 95 -9.17 13.80 18.62
N SER A 96 -9.52 15.07 18.82
CA SER A 96 -10.88 15.56 18.54
C SER A 96 -11.19 15.73 17.03
N SER A 97 -10.30 15.28 16.14
CA SER A 97 -10.47 15.27 14.67
C SER A 97 -9.26 14.59 14.00
N PRO A 98 -9.44 13.52 13.21
CA PRO A 98 -8.34 12.83 12.49
C PRO A 98 -7.58 13.71 11.49
N ALA A 99 -8.12 14.88 11.13
CA ALA A 99 -7.52 15.80 10.16
C ALA A 99 -6.50 16.78 10.78
N GLU A 100 -6.34 16.81 12.11
CA GLU A 100 -5.47 17.77 12.82
C GLU A 100 -4.09 17.24 13.25
N MET A 101 -3.76 15.97 12.96
CA MET A 101 -2.46 15.40 13.35
C MET A 101 -1.28 16.05 12.61
N SER A 102 -0.54 16.89 13.33
CA SER A 102 0.86 17.25 13.06
C SER A 102 1.75 16.22 13.73
N TRP A 103 2.56 15.50 12.96
CA TRP A 103 3.60 14.66 13.52
C TRP A 103 4.62 15.56 14.24
N GLU A 104 4.61 15.59 15.56
CA GLU A 104 5.80 15.97 16.32
C GLU A 104 6.52 14.68 16.72
N VAL A 105 7.85 14.72 16.62
CA VAL A 105 8.73 13.58 16.89
C VAL A 105 8.55 13.12 18.34
N ALA A 106 7.87 12.00 18.56
CA ALA A 106 7.71 11.44 19.89
C ALA A 106 9.03 10.79 20.35
N GLU A 107 9.62 11.33 21.42
CA GLU A 107 10.69 10.66 22.14
C GLU A 107 10.13 9.39 22.80
N ALA A 108 10.70 8.24 22.43
CA ALA A 108 10.35 6.95 23.01
C ALA A 108 10.66 6.94 24.52
N SER A 109 9.63 6.85 25.35
CA SER A 109 9.77 6.52 26.77
C SER A 109 9.32 5.09 27.03
N SER A 110 10.23 4.37 27.67
CA SER A 110 10.21 2.95 27.99
C SER A 110 9.01 2.49 28.83
N THR A 111 8.66 1.21 28.61
CA THR A 111 7.66 0.35 29.29
C THR A 111 6.24 0.43 28.73
N ALA A 112 6.01 -0.17 27.57
CA ALA A 112 4.72 -0.72 27.20
C ALA A 112 4.90 -2.19 26.80
N GLU A 113 4.02 -3.04 27.32
CA GLU A 113 3.95 -4.47 27.06
C GLU A 113 3.72 -4.75 25.55
N ILE A 114 4.22 -5.91 25.10
CA ILE A 114 4.25 -6.46 23.73
C ILE A 114 3.30 -5.75 22.74
N THR A 115 3.91 -4.93 21.89
CA THR A 115 3.28 -4.12 20.84
C THR A 115 2.72 -4.99 19.72
N VAL A 116 1.39 -5.11 19.68
CA VAL A 116 0.63 -5.79 18.63
C VAL A 116 0.82 -5.10 17.25
N SER A 117 1.41 -3.91 17.21
CA SER A 117 1.54 -3.05 16.01
C SER A 117 2.43 -3.63 14.91
N GLU A 118 3.64 -4.09 15.21
CA GLU A 118 4.60 -4.54 14.18
C GLU A 118 4.12 -5.76 13.37
N PRO A 119 3.63 -6.86 13.98
CA PRO A 119 3.14 -8.01 13.22
C PRO A 119 1.86 -7.70 12.43
N VAL A 120 0.98 -6.86 12.98
CA VAL A 120 -0.29 -6.46 12.33
C VAL A 120 -0.02 -5.52 11.15
N LEU A 121 0.83 -4.51 11.33
CA LEU A 121 1.26 -3.63 10.25
C LEU A 121 1.92 -4.44 9.12
N PHE A 122 2.81 -5.38 9.47
CA PHE A 122 3.46 -6.23 8.49
C PHE A 122 2.47 -7.06 7.67
N ILE A 123 1.50 -7.72 8.30
CA ILE A 123 0.56 -8.57 7.57
C ILE A 123 -0.39 -7.73 6.70
N ARG A 124 -0.79 -6.53 7.14
CA ARG A 124 -1.59 -5.59 6.36
C ARG A 124 -0.82 -5.07 5.14
N LEU A 125 0.43 -4.64 5.33
CA LEU A 125 1.31 -4.23 4.24
C LEU A 125 1.51 -5.37 3.23
N LEU A 126 1.69 -6.61 3.70
CA LEU A 126 1.83 -7.78 2.84
C LEU A 126 0.58 -8.01 1.99
N LYS A 127 -0.62 -7.96 2.59
CA LYS A 127 -1.89 -8.14 1.88
C LYS A 127 -2.09 -7.10 0.79
N VAL A 128 -1.88 -5.82 1.12
CA VAL A 128 -2.02 -4.72 0.16
C VAL A 128 -0.95 -4.81 -0.94
N ALA A 129 0.31 -5.12 -0.59
CA ALA A 129 1.37 -5.31 -1.58
C ALA A 129 1.07 -6.47 -2.55
N LEU A 130 0.52 -7.58 -2.06
CA LEU A 130 0.11 -8.71 -2.89
C LEU A 130 -1.06 -8.34 -3.81
N HIS A 131 -2.06 -7.60 -3.30
CA HIS A 131 -3.17 -7.08 -4.09
C HIS A 131 -2.67 -6.22 -5.27
N GLU A 132 -1.85 -5.22 -4.99
CA GLU A 132 -1.31 -4.34 -6.04
C GLU A 132 -0.36 -5.08 -6.99
N THR A 133 0.37 -6.08 -6.49
CA THR A 133 1.18 -6.96 -7.34
C THR A 133 0.30 -7.76 -8.30
N GLY A 134 -0.87 -8.25 -7.86
CA GLY A 134 -1.82 -8.92 -8.72
C GLY A 134 -2.32 -8.05 -9.87
N HIS A 135 -2.60 -6.77 -9.59
CA HIS A 135 -2.91 -5.78 -10.62
C HIS A 135 -1.76 -5.57 -11.60
N CYS A 136 -0.53 -5.41 -11.11
CA CYS A 136 0.65 -5.32 -11.97
C CYS A 136 0.89 -6.59 -12.80
N MET A 137 0.47 -7.76 -12.31
CA MET A 137 0.51 -9.04 -13.03
C MET A 137 -0.69 -9.26 -13.95
N GLY A 138 -1.54 -8.25 -14.13
CA GLY A 138 -2.55 -8.19 -15.19
C GLY A 138 -3.96 -8.64 -14.78
N ILE A 139 -4.23 -8.76 -13.48
CA ILE A 139 -5.58 -8.90 -12.96
C ILE A 139 -6.24 -7.50 -12.98
N ASP A 140 -7.07 -7.21 -13.98
CA ASP A 140 -7.64 -5.86 -14.14
C ASP A 140 -8.87 -5.61 -13.24
N LEU A 141 -9.46 -6.66 -12.66
CA LEU A 141 -10.69 -6.59 -11.87
C LEU A 141 -10.50 -7.18 -10.47
N HIS A 142 -11.08 -6.54 -9.46
CA HIS A 142 -11.16 -7.09 -8.11
C HIS A 142 -11.91 -8.44 -8.12
N CYS A 143 -11.51 -9.32 -7.21
CA CYS A 143 -12.08 -10.65 -7.07
C CYS A 143 -13.30 -10.64 -6.15
N SER A 144 -14.33 -11.41 -6.48
CA SER A 144 -15.50 -11.61 -5.61
C SER A 144 -15.33 -12.75 -4.59
N ASN A 145 -14.14 -13.36 -4.52
CA ASN A 145 -13.86 -14.42 -3.56
C ASN A 145 -13.34 -13.82 -2.25
N GLU A 146 -14.11 -14.02 -1.17
CA GLU A 146 -13.82 -13.53 0.19
C GLU A 146 -12.42 -13.86 0.72
N GLY A 147 -11.89 -15.04 0.38
CA GLY A 147 -10.57 -15.48 0.83
C GLY A 147 -9.42 -15.05 -0.08
N CYS A 148 -9.69 -14.40 -1.21
CA CYS A 148 -8.67 -14.01 -2.18
C CYS A 148 -8.08 -12.65 -1.82
N VAL A 149 -6.75 -12.53 -1.89
CA VAL A 149 -6.06 -11.25 -1.66
C VAL A 149 -6.44 -10.14 -2.67
N MET A 150 -7.00 -10.53 -3.83
CA MET A 150 -7.52 -9.61 -4.85
C MET A 150 -8.96 -9.12 -4.58
N ARG A 151 -9.59 -9.52 -3.48
CA ARG A 151 -10.86 -8.91 -3.06
C ARG A 151 -10.60 -7.44 -2.67
N ASP A 152 -11.52 -6.58 -3.05
CA ASP A 152 -11.52 -5.17 -2.65
C ASP A 152 -11.80 -5.05 -1.16
N ALA A 153 -11.04 -4.21 -0.46
CA ALA A 153 -11.22 -3.97 0.97
C ALA A 153 -11.20 -2.46 1.24
N GLY A 154 -12.35 -1.93 1.66
CA GLY A 154 -12.57 -0.51 1.92
C GLY A 154 -12.32 -0.11 3.38
N SER A 155 -12.04 -1.07 4.27
CA SER A 155 -11.76 -0.82 5.68
C SER A 155 -10.61 -1.69 6.21
N ILE A 156 -10.10 -1.34 7.38
CA ILE A 156 -9.02 -2.09 8.04
C ILE A 156 -9.50 -3.46 8.50
N GLU A 157 -10.74 -3.55 8.99
CA GLU A 157 -11.38 -4.79 9.38
C GLU A 157 -11.50 -5.73 8.18
N GLU A 158 -11.93 -5.21 7.02
CA GLU A 158 -12.00 -5.99 5.79
C GLU A 158 -10.61 -6.46 5.34
N ILE A 159 -9.57 -5.63 5.44
CA ILE A 159 -8.18 -6.02 5.16
C ILE A 159 -7.73 -7.14 6.12
N ASP A 160 -8.05 -7.04 7.40
CA ASP A 160 -7.68 -8.04 8.40
C ASP A 160 -8.34 -9.40 8.14
N GLU A 161 -9.54 -9.42 7.57
CA GLU A 161 -10.26 -10.63 7.16
C GLU A 161 -9.70 -11.29 5.88
N LEU A 162 -8.97 -10.55 5.04
CA LEU A 162 -8.39 -11.12 3.81
C LEU A 162 -7.42 -12.26 4.09
N GLY A 163 -7.38 -13.24 3.20
CA GLY A 163 -6.26 -14.17 3.08
C GLY A 163 -5.03 -13.50 2.47
N VAL A 164 -3.89 -14.21 2.46
CA VAL A 164 -2.68 -13.81 1.73
C VAL A 164 -2.53 -14.55 0.39
N ASP A 165 -3.50 -15.40 0.05
CA ASP A 165 -3.45 -16.25 -1.13
C ASP A 165 -4.28 -15.68 -2.28
N PHE A 166 -3.79 -15.89 -3.50
CA PHE A 166 -4.57 -15.71 -4.71
C PHE A 166 -5.45 -16.96 -4.93
N CYS A 167 -6.71 -16.76 -5.27
CA CYS A 167 -7.56 -17.89 -5.67
C CYS A 167 -7.07 -18.50 -7.01
N ASN A 168 -7.52 -19.70 -7.30
CA ASN A 168 -7.21 -20.42 -8.55
C ASN A 168 -7.56 -19.62 -9.82
N ILE A 169 -8.60 -18.78 -9.78
CA ILE A 169 -8.98 -17.91 -10.90
C ILE A 169 -7.94 -16.79 -11.09
N CYS A 170 -7.62 -16.05 -10.03
CA CYS A 170 -6.61 -14.99 -10.08
C CYS A 170 -5.23 -15.52 -10.49
N LEU A 171 -4.80 -16.68 -9.94
CA LEU A 171 -3.57 -17.35 -10.34
C LEU A 171 -3.57 -17.75 -11.83
N HIS A 172 -4.74 -18.11 -12.37
CA HIS A 172 -4.87 -18.42 -13.79
C HIS A 172 -4.78 -17.15 -14.64
N GLU A 173 -5.43 -16.05 -14.25
CA GLU A 173 -5.33 -14.75 -14.96
C GLU A 173 -3.89 -14.23 -15.01
N MET A 174 -3.16 -14.30 -13.90
CA MET A 174 -1.74 -13.89 -13.83
C MET A 174 -0.85 -14.65 -14.82
N LYS A 175 -1.21 -15.88 -15.19
CA LYS A 175 -0.46 -16.69 -16.17
C LYS A 175 -0.79 -16.34 -17.62
N LYS A 176 -1.95 -15.72 -17.90
CA LYS A 176 -2.39 -15.40 -19.27
C LYS A 176 -1.62 -14.24 -19.88
N LYS A 177 -1.22 -13.27 -19.05
CA LYS A 177 -0.45 -12.09 -19.47
C LYS A 177 0.99 -12.30 -18.99
N PRO A 178 1.87 -12.93 -19.78
CA PRO A 178 3.27 -13.09 -19.37
C PRO A 178 3.86 -11.70 -19.09
N ILE A 179 4.67 -11.63 -18.03
CA ILE A 179 5.43 -10.46 -17.59
C ILE A 179 6.20 -9.93 -18.80
N ARG A 180 5.69 -8.89 -19.46
CA ARG A 180 6.34 -8.25 -20.61
C ARG A 180 7.56 -7.47 -20.19
#